data_AF-A0A934Y9Y7-F1
#
_entry.id   AF-A0A934Y9Y7-F1
#
_cell.length_a   1.000
_cell.length_b   1.000
_cell.length_c   1.000
_cell.angle_alpha   90.00
_cell.angle_beta   90.00
_cell.angle_gamma   90.00
#
_symmetry.space_group_name_H-M   'P 1'
#
loop_
_entity.id
_entity.type
_entity.pdbx_description
1 polymer ?
#
loop_
_entity_poly.entity_id
_entity_poly.type
_entity_poly.pdbx_seq_one_letter_code
_entity_poly.pdbx_strand_id
1 'polypeptide(L)' 'MRAINTKLEYSTICTRIEELLPLVSNETSESDKNYIELILLSDLVADYEEKYEAISPP' A
#
# COMPACT_ATOMS: atom_id res chain seq x y z
N MET A 1 14.87 0.14 3.02
CA MET A 1 13.73 -0.10 2.10
C MET A 1 13.60 1.10 1.18
N ARG A 2 13.00 0.92 0.00
CA ARG A 2 12.64 2.04 -0.89
C ARG A 2 11.47 2.80 -0.25
N ALA A 3 11.38 4.10 -0.47
CA ALA A 3 10.23 4.91 -0.07
C ALA A 3 9.58 5.54 -1.31
N ILE A 4 8.29 5.86 -1.21
CA ILE A 4 7.58 6.65 -2.22
C ILE A 4 8.05 8.10 -2.08
N ASN A 5 8.44 8.74 -3.18
CA ASN A 5 8.93 10.13 -3.15
C ASN A 5 8.15 11.06 -4.08
N THR A 6 7.26 10.51 -4.90
CA THR A 6 6.47 11.29 -5.85
C THR A 6 5.00 10.92 -5.75
N LYS A 7 4.14 11.90 -6.06
CA LYS A 7 2.70 11.67 -6.17
C LYS A 7 2.34 10.67 -7.27
N LEU A 8 3.14 10.58 -8.33
CA LEU A 8 2.97 9.58 -9.38
C LEU A 8 3.19 8.17 -8.83
N GLU A 9 4.33 7.91 -8.18
CA GLU A 9 4.62 6.62 -7.53
C GLU A 9 3.53 6.25 -6.52
N TYR A 10 3.10 7.20 -5.68
CA TYR A 10 1.99 7.01 -4.74
C TYR A 10 0.71 6.55 -5.47
N SER A 11 0.24 7.33 -6.46
CA SER A 11 -0.99 7.02 -7.19
C SER A 11 -0.92 5.68 -7.92
N THR A 12 0.22 5.34 -8.50
CA THR A 12 0.44 4.05 -9.18
C THR A 12 0.35 2.90 -8.20
N ILE A 13 0.94 3.04 -7.01
CA ILE A 13 0.90 2.00 -5.98
C ILE A 13 -0.51 1.85 -5.41
N CYS A 14 -1.24 2.95 -5.16
CA CYS A 14 -2.64 2.89 -4.74
C CYS A 14 -3.51 2.14 -5.76
N THR A 15 -3.37 2.42 -7.06
CA THR A 15 -4.08 1.67 -8.10
C THR A 15 -3.73 0.18 -8.06
N ARG A 16 -2.47 -0.18 -7.84
CA ARG A 16 -2.07 -1.60 -7.72
C ARG A 16 -2.68 -2.27 -6.49
N ILE A 17 -2.78 -1.57 -5.37
CA ILE A 17 -3.47 -2.05 -4.17
C ILE A 17 -4.95 -2.33 -4.49
N GLU A 18 -5.64 -1.42 -5.17
CA GLU A 18 -7.04 -1.60 -5.59
C GLU A 18 -7.24 -2.85 -6.48
N GLU A 19 -6.29 -3.13 -7.37
CA GLU A 19 -6.30 -4.36 -8.19
C GLU A 19 -6.09 -5.65 -7.37
N LEU A 20 -5.34 -5.57 -6.27
CA LEU A 20 -5.04 -6.71 -5.40
C LEU A 20 -6.17 -7.03 -4.42
N LEU A 21 -6.91 -6.01 -3.96
CA LEU A 21 -8.02 -6.17 -3.01
C LEU A 21 -9.03 -7.27 -3.38
N PRO A 22 -9.51 -7.41 -4.64
CA PRO A 22 -10.43 -8.50 -5.00
C PRO A 22 -9.76 -9.88 -5.11
N LEU A 23 -8.43 -9.96 -5.13
CA LEU A 23 -7.67 -11.21 -5.26
C LEU A 23 -7.29 -11.80 -3.90
N VAL A 24 -7.47 -11.04 -2.83
CA VAL A 24 -7.18 -11.48 -1.46
C VAL A 24 -8.46 -11.47 -0.62
N SER A 25 -8.52 -12.34 0.37
CA SER A 25 -9.59 -12.41 1.36
C SER A 25 -9.02 -12.75 2.73
N ASN A 26 -9.88 -12.80 3.74
CA ASN A 26 -9.50 -13.21 5.10
C ASN A 26 -9.03 -14.67 5.19
N GLU A 27 -9.26 -15.48 4.14
CA GLU A 27 -8.83 -16.88 4.07
C GLU A 27 -7.57 -17.07 3.21
N THR A 28 -7.10 -16.01 2.54
CA THR A 28 -5.88 -16.07 1.73
C THR A 28 -4.67 -16.37 2.61
N SER A 29 -3.87 -17.36 2.22
CA SER A 29 -2.65 -17.72 2.93
C SER A 29 -1.66 -16.55 2.98
N GLU A 30 -0.97 -16.39 4.11
CA GLU A 30 0.14 -15.42 4.24
C GLU A 30 1.31 -15.70 3.27
N SER A 31 1.38 -16.92 2.74
CA SER A 31 2.37 -17.29 1.71
C SER A 31 1.91 -17.01 0.28
N ASP A 32 0.66 -16.57 0.09
CA ASP A 32 0.14 -16.20 -1.22
C ASP A 32 0.84 -14.94 -1.74
N LYS A 33 1.24 -14.97 -3.01
CA LYS A 33 1.98 -13.87 -3.63
C LYS A 33 1.21 -12.55 -3.64
N ASN A 34 -0.11 -12.58 -3.82
CA ASN A 34 -0.93 -11.38 -3.90
C ASN A 34 -1.11 -10.78 -2.50
N TYR A 35 -1.22 -11.64 -1.48
CA TYR A 35 -1.25 -11.20 -0.08
C TYR A 35 0.06 -10.53 0.33
N ILE A 36 1.21 -11.17 0.04
CA ILE A 36 2.52 -10.59 0.33
C ILE A 36 2.71 -9.26 -0.40
N GLU A 37 2.36 -9.20 -1.68
CA GLU A 37 2.44 -7.96 -2.47
C GLU A 37 1.56 -6.86 -1.86
N LEU A 38 0.31 -7.18 -1.50
CA LEU A 38 -0.61 -6.21 -0.91
C LEU A 38 -0.08 -5.62 0.40
N ILE A 39 0.44 -6.46 1.30
CA ILE A 39 1.00 -5.99 2.58
C ILE A 39 2.19 -5.06 2.34
N LEU A 40 3.15 -5.47 1.51
CA LEU A 40 4.34 -4.66 1.23
C LEU A 40 3.99 -3.30 0.60
N LEU A 41 3.02 -3.27 -0.32
CA LEU A 41 2.59 -2.03 -0.95
C LEU A 41 1.79 -1.14 0.01
N SER A 42 0.97 -1.73 0.87
CA SER A 42 0.18 -1.00 1.87
C SER A 42 1.09 -0.34 2.91
N ASP A 43 2.14 -1.03 3.36
CA ASP A 43 3.14 -0.47 4.27
C ASP A 43 3.85 0.74 3.64
N LEU A 44 4.22 0.65 2.36
CA LEU A 44 4.85 1.75 1.62
C LEU A 44 3.95 2.98 1.47
N VAL A 45 2.64 2.75 1.30
CA VAL A 45 1.63 3.80 1.21
C VAL A 45 1.44 4.47 2.57
N ALA A 46 1.32 3.68 3.65
CA ALA A 46 1.18 4.20 5.00
C ALA A 46 2.36 5.10 5.40
N ASP A 47 3.60 4.66 5.13
CA ASP A 47 4.81 5.45 5.38
C ASP A 47 4.81 6.80 4.61
N TYR A 48 4.28 6.80 3.39
CA TYR A 48 4.15 8.03 2.59
C TYR A 48 3.09 8.96 3.15
N GLU A 49 1.91 8.43 3.47
CA GLU A 49 0.80 9.22 4.03
C GLU A 49 1.18 9.83 5.38
N GLU A 50 1.83 9.07 6.27
CA GLU A 50 2.34 9.61 7.54
C GLU A 50 3.32 10.76 7.32
N LYS A 51 4.17 10.68 6.30
CA LYS A 51 5.18 11.70 6.02
C LYS A 51 4.64 12.94 5.33
N TYR A 52 3.66 12.79 4.43
CA TYR A 52 3.24 13.85 3.49
C TYR A 52 1.78 14.29 3.65
N GLU A 53 0.91 13.42 4.16
CA GLU A 53 -0.54 13.65 4.31
C GLU A 53 -0.96 13.68 5.78
N ALA A 54 0.00 13.72 6.72
CA ALA A 54 -0.27 13.81 8.15
C ALA A 54 -1.29 14.91 8.44
N ILE A 55 -2.45 14.47 8.93
CA ILE A 55 -3.54 15.33 9.36
C ILE A 55 -2.97 16.22 10.45
N SER A 56 -3.01 17.55 10.25
CA SER A 56 -2.70 18.47 11.33
C SER A 56 -3.65 18.16 12.49
N PRO A 57 -3.14 17.91 13.72
CA PRO A 57 -4.03 17.78 14.87
C PRO A 57 -4.81 19.09 15.05
N PRO A 58 -6.05 19.02 15.59
CA PRO A 58 -6.95 20.17 15.72
C PRO A 58 -6.38 21.33 16.54
#